data_AF-A0A4P9VFY0-F1
#
_entry.id   AF-A0A4P9VFY0-F1
#
_cell.length_a   1.000
_cell.length_b   1.000
_cell.length_c   1.000
_cell.angle_alpha   90.00
_cell.angle_beta   90.00
_cell.angle_gamma   90.00
#
_symmetry.space_group_name_H-M   'P 1'
#
loop_
_entity.id
_entity.type
_entity.pdbx_description
1 polymer ?
#
loop_
_entity_poly.entity_id
_entity_poly.type
_entity_poly.pdbx_seq_one_letter_code
_entity_poly.pdbx_strand_id
1 'polypeptide(L)'
;MNLSTTEKLARYETAQETIGVLIAMRSKWIYEEEQKPEPNQDLIRQWESEQDTFHDELNDLLIDDDDKIERVLNEYAPIVKAHMTS
;
A
#
# COMPACT_ATOMS: atom_id res chain seq x y z
N MET A 1 16.86 -21.80 -1.42
CA MET A 1 17.56 -21.25 -2.60
C MET A 1 17.69 -19.75 -2.36
N ASN A 2 18.87 -19.15 -2.58
CA ASN A 2 18.97 -17.69 -2.56
C ASN A 2 18.36 -17.14 -3.84
N LEU A 3 17.52 -16.12 -3.72
CA LEU A 3 16.97 -15.39 -4.86
C LEU A 3 18.12 -14.77 -5.66
N SER A 4 18.01 -14.79 -6.98
CA SER A 4 18.85 -13.97 -7.84
C SER A 4 18.57 -12.49 -7.61
N THR A 5 19.53 -11.62 -7.97
CA THR A 5 19.35 -10.16 -7.90
C THR A 5 18.10 -9.69 -8.66
N THR A 6 17.80 -10.32 -9.81
CA THR A 6 16.60 -10.00 -10.60
C THR A 6 15.32 -10.37 -9.87
N GLU A 7 15.27 -11.53 -9.20
CA GLU A 7 14.09 -11.94 -8.42
C GLU A 7 13.90 -11.06 -7.19
N LYS A 8 14.99 -10.66 -6.52
CA LYS A 8 14.94 -9.70 -5.41
C LYS A 8 14.39 -8.35 -5.87
N LEU A 9 14.91 -7.82 -6.99
CA LEU A 9 14.44 -6.56 -7.57
C LEU A 9 12.94 -6.63 -7.91
N ALA A 10 12.51 -7.70 -8.59
CA ALA A 10 11.12 -7.86 -8.96
C ALA A 10 10.18 -7.90 -7.74
N ARG A 11 10.56 -8.61 -6.67
CA ARG A 11 9.77 -8.65 -5.43
C ARG A 11 9.73 -7.28 -4.74
N TYR A 12 10.85 -6.59 -4.67
CA TYR A 12 10.95 -5.26 -4.09
C TYR A 12 10.08 -4.25 -4.85
N GLU A 13 10.17 -4.21 -6.18
CA GLU A 13 9.34 -3.34 -7.03
C GLU A 13 7.85 -3.67 -6.88
N THR A 14 7.50 -4.96 -6.83
CA THR A 14 6.10 -5.39 -6.60
C THR A 14 5.59 -4.91 -5.24
N ALA A 15 6.42 -4.96 -4.19
CA ALA A 15 6.06 -4.47 -2.86
C ALA A 15 5.88 -2.95 -2.85
N GLN A 16 6.79 -2.19 -3.49
CA GLN A 16 6.65 -0.74 -3.64
C GLN A 16 5.36 -0.37 -4.38
N GLU A 17 5.07 -1.03 -5.50
CA GLU A 17 3.86 -0.79 -6.28
C GLU A 17 2.60 -1.11 -5.47
N THR A 18 2.61 -2.22 -4.72
CA THR A 18 1.50 -2.62 -3.86
C THR A 18 1.17 -1.53 -2.82
N ILE A 19 2.18 -1.02 -2.12
CA ILE A 19 2.00 0.07 -1.15
C ILE A 19 1.54 1.36 -1.86
N GLY A 20 2.13 1.69 -3.01
CA GLY A 20 1.74 2.84 -3.82
C GLY A 20 0.27 2.81 -4.23
N VAL A 21 -0.27 1.64 -4.59
CA VAL A 21 -1.69 1.48 -4.90
C VAL A 21 -2.57 1.71 -3.66
N LEU A 22 -2.18 1.20 -2.49
CA LEU A 22 -2.93 1.45 -1.25
C LEU A 22 -3.02 2.94 -0.90
N ILE A 23 -1.92 3.68 -1.04
CA ILE A 23 -1.89 5.14 -0.87
C ILE A 23 -2.87 5.81 -1.84
N ALA A 24 -2.84 5.44 -3.12
CA ALA A 24 -3.74 5.99 -4.12
C ALA A 24 -5.22 5.66 -3.82
N MET A 25 -5.49 4.46 -3.32
CA MET A 25 -6.84 4.06 -2.88
C MET A 25 -7.35 4.94 -1.75
N ARG A 26 -6.53 5.20 -0.71
CA ARG A 26 -6.93 6.09 0.39
C ARG A 26 -7.13 7.52 -0.05
N SER A 27 -6.23 8.04 -0.89
CA SER A 27 -6.39 9.37 -1.49
C SER A 27 -7.72 9.50 -2.23
N LYS A 28 -8.10 8.47 -3.01
CA LYS A 28 -9.38 8.43 -3.71
C LYS A 28 -10.57 8.41 -2.75
N TRP A 29 -10.55 7.55 -1.73
CA TRP A 29 -11.66 7.42 -0.77
C TRP A 29 -11.86 8.70 0.05
N ILE A 30 -10.76 9.33 0.50
CA ILE A 30 -10.80 10.64 1.17
C ILE A 30 -11.49 11.65 0.26
N TYR A 31 -11.01 11.80 -0.99
CA TYR A 31 -11.60 12.72 -1.95
C TYR A 31 -13.09 12.43 -2.19
N GLU A 32 -13.49 11.17 -2.34
CA GLU A 32 -14.90 10.79 -2.55
C GLU A 32 -15.79 11.10 -1.33
N GLU A 33 -15.27 10.94 -0.11
CA GLU A 33 -15.99 11.24 1.13
C GLU A 33 -16.13 12.73 1.39
N GLU A 34 -15.07 13.52 1.13
CA GLU A 34 -15.08 14.98 1.25
C GLU A 34 -16.14 15.65 0.36
N GLN A 35 -16.50 15.00 -0.76
CA GLN A 35 -17.48 15.52 -1.71
C GLN A 35 -18.93 15.20 -1.33
N LYS A 36 -19.17 14.46 -0.23
CA LYS A 36 -20.52 14.17 0.25
C LYS A 36 -21.16 15.40 0.91
N PRO A 37 -22.50 15.52 0.93
CA PRO A 37 -23.18 16.64 1.60
C PRO A 37 -22.89 16.72 3.10
N GLU A 38 -22.65 15.58 3.74
CA GLU A 38 -22.23 15.47 5.14
C GLU A 38 -21.07 14.46 5.21
N PRO A 39 -19.81 14.90 5.03
CA PRO A 39 -18.65 14.02 5.04
C PRO A 39 -18.41 13.39 6.40
N ASN A 40 -18.12 12.09 6.42
CA ASN A 40 -17.73 11.40 7.64
C ASN A 40 -16.26 11.69 7.99
N GLN A 41 -16.07 12.63 8.93
CA GLN A 41 -14.76 13.06 9.39
C GLN A 41 -13.94 11.95 10.08
N ASP A 42 -14.59 10.94 10.67
CA ASP A 42 -13.87 9.84 11.32
C ASP A 42 -13.29 8.87 10.29
N LEU A 43 -14.00 8.64 9.17
CA LEU A 43 -13.46 7.86 8.05
C LEU A 43 -12.29 8.57 7.37
N ILE A 44 -12.40 9.89 7.15
CA ILE A 44 -11.31 10.68 6.56
C ILE A 44 -10.05 10.58 7.43
N ARG A 45 -10.16 10.83 8.74
CA ARG A 45 -9.01 10.72 9.66
C ARG A 45 -8.42 9.32 9.70
N GLN A 46 -9.27 8.29 9.64
CA GLN A 46 -8.81 6.91 9.58
C GLN A 46 -7.97 6.69 8.32
N TRP A 47 -8.46 7.09 7.15
CA TRP A 47 -7.73 6.89 5.89
C TRP A 47 -6.48 7.75 5.76
N GLU A 48 -6.47 8.96 6.33
CA GLU A 48 -5.25 9.78 6.45
C GLU A 48 -4.19 9.05 7.30
N SER A 49 -4.58 8.52 8.46
CA SER A 49 -3.65 7.75 9.31
C SER A 49 -3.14 6.47 8.63
N GLU A 50 -4.00 5.79 7.85
CA GLU A 50 -3.59 4.62 7.06
C GLU A 50 -2.62 5.04 5.93
N GLN A 51 -2.88 6.17 5.27
CA GLN A 51 -2.00 6.71 4.23
C GLN A 51 -0.62 7.08 4.77
N ASP A 52 -0.55 7.73 5.94
CA ASP A 52 0.71 8.05 6.61
C ASP A 52 1.50 6.78 6.93
N THR A 53 0.81 5.76 7.45
CA THR A 53 1.43 4.45 7.72
C THR A 53 2.02 3.84 6.44
N PHE A 54 1.27 3.86 5.34
CA PHE A 54 1.77 3.34 4.06
C PHE A 54 2.94 4.16 3.50
N HIS A 55 2.96 5.48 3.69
CA HIS A 55 4.10 6.31 3.32
C HIS A 55 5.35 5.94 4.12
N ASP A 56 5.23 5.76 5.43
CA ASP A 56 6.34 5.32 6.28
C ASP A 56 6.84 3.94 5.86
N GLU A 57 5.93 3.00 5.59
CA GLU A 57 6.31 1.67 5.11
C GLU A 57 7.07 1.69 3.78
N LEU A 58 6.62 2.54 2.84
CA LEU A 58 7.27 2.70 1.54
C LEU A 58 8.66 3.33 1.68
N ASN A 59 8.78 4.35 2.54
CA ASN A 59 10.05 5.05 2.79
C ASN A 59 11.08 4.13 3.45
N ASP A 60 10.63 3.26 4.34
CA ASP A 60 11.48 2.33 5.08
C ASP A 60 11.68 0.99 4.36
N LEU A 61 11.17 0.80 3.13
CA LEU A 61 11.32 -0.45 2.39
C LEU A 61 12.71 -0.51 1.72
N LEU A 62 13.44 -1.61 1.94
CA LEU A 62 14.77 -1.83 1.36
C LEU A 62 14.79 -3.09 0.50
N ILE A 63 15.53 -3.06 -0.61
CA ILE A 63 15.65 -4.19 -1.55
C ILE A 63 16.22 -5.47 -0.92
N ASP A 64 17.05 -5.32 0.12
CA ASP A 64 17.67 -6.44 0.84
C ASP A 64 16.90 -6.87 2.09
N ASP A 65 15.79 -6.20 2.43
CA ASP A 65 14.92 -6.56 3.55
C ASP A 65 13.84 -7.56 3.09
N ASP A 66 14.29 -8.79 2.84
CA ASP A 66 13.44 -9.87 2.31
C ASP A 66 12.23 -10.14 3.22
N ASP A 67 12.37 -10.02 4.55
CA ASP A 67 11.30 -10.25 5.53
C ASP A 67 10.22 -9.16 5.43
N LYS A 68 10.62 -7.89 5.32
CA LYS A 68 9.67 -6.79 5.17
C LYS A 68 8.95 -6.82 3.83
N ILE A 69 9.68 -7.12 2.74
CA ILE A 69 9.10 -7.32 1.42
C ILE A 69 8.06 -8.45 1.46
N GLU A 70 8.38 -9.58 2.08
CA GLU A 70 7.46 -10.71 2.20
C GLU A 70 6.21 -10.36 3.01
N ARG A 71 6.35 -9.65 4.12
CA ARG A 71 5.20 -9.17 4.90
C ARG A 71 4.28 -8.29 4.06
N VAL A 72 4.84 -7.27 3.39
CA VAL A 72 4.07 -6.35 2.54
C VAL A 72 3.30 -7.11 1.47
N LEU A 73 3.95 -8.04 0.77
CA LEU A 73 3.31 -8.81 -0.28
C LEU A 73 2.20 -9.73 0.26
N ASN A 74 2.42 -10.37 1.41
CA ASN A 74 1.43 -11.25 2.02
C ASN A 74 0.23 -10.48 2.57
N GLU A 75 0.45 -9.31 3.16
CA GLU A 75 -0.59 -8.51 3.81
C GLU A 75 -1.40 -7.69 2.80
N TYR A 76 -0.73 -7.05 1.83
CA TYR A 76 -1.33 -6.01 1.00
C TYR A 76 -1.62 -6.42 -0.43
N ALA A 77 -0.84 -7.32 -1.04
CA ALA A 77 -1.10 -7.73 -2.41
C ALA A 77 -2.50 -8.36 -2.60
N PRO A 78 -3.05 -9.16 -1.65
CA PRO A 78 -4.43 -9.65 -1.76
C PRO A 78 -5.48 -8.53 -1.77
N ILE A 79 -5.25 -7.45 -1.00
CA ILE A 79 -6.16 -6.30 -0.91
C ILE A 79 -6.17 -5.54 -2.23
N VAL A 80 -4.97 -5.22 -2.75
CA VAL A 80 -4.82 -4.55 -4.05
C VAL A 80 -5.46 -5.38 -5.16
N LYS A 81 -5.21 -6.69 -5.19
CA LYS A 81 -5.80 -7.59 -6.19
C LYS A 81 -7.33 -7.58 -6.14
N ALA A 82 -7.92 -7.66 -4.94
CA ALA A 82 -9.38 -7.62 -4.78
C ALA A 82 -9.96 -6.30 -5.31
N HIS A 83 -9.28 -5.18 -5.04
CA HIS A 83 -9.70 -3.85 -5.50
C HIS A 83 -9.59 -3.68 -7.03
N MET A 84 -8.60 -4.28 -7.69
CA MET A 84 -8.43 -4.19 -9.15
C MET A 84 -9.40 -5.09 -9.94
N THR A 85 -9.95 -6.13 -9.30
CA THR A 85 -10.91 -7.04 -9.93
C THR A 85 -12.37 -6.71 -9.64
N SER A 86 -12.63 -5.65 -8.87
CA SER A 86 -13.96 -5.15 -8.49
C SER A 86 -14.43 -4.04 -9.43
#